data_AF-A0AB40AT31-F1
#
_entry.id   AF-A0AB40AT31-F1
#
_cell.length_a   1.000
_cell.length_b   1.000
_cell.length_c   1.000
_cell.angle_alpha   90.00
_cell.angle_beta   90.00
_cell.angle_gamma   90.00
#
_symmetry.space_group_name_H-M   'P 1'
#
loop_
_entity.id
_entity.type
_entity.pdbx_description
1 polymer ?
#
loop_
_entity_poly.entity_id
_entity_poly.type
_entity_poly.pdbx_seq_one_letter_code
_entity_poly.pdbx_strand_id
1 'polypeptide(L)'
;MLEQEDAFKFHFREGRRTMILSVSSSPALVSGLMVVRAKNPVHSVSFPIPVFRDTAGLLLLLGLDFSAMIFPVVHIGAIAVSFLFVVMMFNIQIAEIHEEVLRYLPVSGIIGLILWWEMFFILDNETIPLLPTHRKTTSLRYTVHAGKVRSWTNLETLGNLLYTYYSVWFLVPSLILLVAMIGAIVLTMHRTTKAKRQDVFRRNALDSRRTIMRRTTDQIDMHLRTTEDL
;
A
#
# COMPACT_ATOMS: atom_id res chain seq x y z
N MET A 1 -13.17 41.26 6.07
CA MET A 1 -12.40 40.06 5.69
C MET A 1 -12.71 38.92 6.68
N LEU A 2 -13.99 38.57 6.85
CA LEU A 2 -14.51 37.66 7.87
C LEU A 2 -15.61 36.73 7.30
N GLU A 3 -15.61 36.50 5.98
CA GLU A 3 -16.74 35.87 5.29
C GLU A 3 -16.35 34.65 4.43
N GLN A 4 -15.08 34.22 4.46
CA GLN A 4 -14.61 33.15 3.55
C GLN A 4 -14.33 31.78 4.22
N GLU A 5 -14.21 31.68 5.55
CA GLU A 5 -13.86 30.40 6.19
C GLU A 5 -15.05 29.52 6.59
N ASP A 6 -16.27 30.05 6.61
CA ASP A 6 -17.47 29.24 6.84
C ASP A 6 -17.89 28.41 5.59
N ALA A 7 -17.22 28.61 4.46
CA ALA A 7 -17.56 27.96 3.18
C ALA A 7 -17.11 26.48 3.06
N PHE A 8 -16.24 25.98 3.94
CA PHE A 8 -15.75 24.59 3.88
C PHE A 8 -16.31 23.67 4.98
N LYS A 9 -17.29 24.14 5.78
CA LYS A 9 -18.07 23.23 6.64
C LYS A 9 -19.32 22.79 5.91
N PHE A 10 -19.24 21.65 5.21
CA PHE A 10 -20.39 20.99 4.61
C PHE A 10 -21.52 20.83 5.63
N HIS A 11 -22.52 21.73 5.62
CA HIS A 11 -23.66 21.70 6.53
C HIS A 11 -24.70 20.68 6.03
N PHE A 12 -24.31 19.41 5.98
CA PHE A 12 -25.24 18.33 5.71
C PHE A 12 -26.22 18.20 6.87
N ARG A 13 -27.52 18.31 6.56
CA ARG A 13 -28.64 17.91 7.44
C ARG A 13 -28.32 16.54 8.04
N GLU A 14 -28.53 16.36 9.34
CA GLU A 14 -28.00 15.23 10.12
C GLU A 14 -28.30 13.85 9.50
N GLY A 15 -29.48 13.68 8.91
CA GLY A 15 -29.85 12.45 8.17
C GLY A 15 -29.14 12.24 6.82
N ARG A 16 -28.64 13.29 6.16
CA ARG A 16 -27.81 13.16 4.94
C ARG A 16 -26.39 12.69 5.28
N ARG A 17 -25.83 13.10 6.43
CA ARG A 17 -24.49 12.66 6.86
C ARG A 17 -24.45 11.15 7.10
N THR A 18 -25.43 10.61 7.82
CA THR A 18 -25.53 9.16 8.09
C THR A 18 -25.74 8.37 6.81
N MET A 19 -26.55 8.88 5.87
CA MET A 19 -26.72 8.26 4.56
C MET A 19 -25.40 8.23 3.78
N ILE A 20 -24.68 9.35 3.70
CA ILE A 20 -23.40 9.40 2.95
C ILE A 20 -22.35 8.50 3.61
N LEU A 21 -22.28 8.46 4.95
CA LEU A 21 -21.38 7.54 5.67
C LEU A 21 -21.68 6.07 5.35
N SER A 22 -22.96 5.68 5.37
CA SER A 22 -23.37 4.31 5.02
C SER A 22 -23.09 3.96 3.56
N VAL A 23 -23.31 4.91 2.64
CA VAL A 23 -23.04 4.74 1.20
C VAL A 23 -21.55 4.66 0.90
N SER A 24 -20.69 5.35 1.67
CA SER A 24 -19.24 5.24 1.52
C SER A 24 -18.66 3.96 2.14
N SER A 25 -19.30 3.43 3.19
CA SER A 25 -18.81 2.22 3.88
C SER A 25 -19.16 0.93 3.16
N SER A 26 -20.30 0.85 2.46
CA SER A 26 -20.72 -0.41 1.82
C SER A 26 -19.80 -0.89 0.69
N PRO A 27 -19.28 -0.02 -0.22
CA PRO A 27 -18.37 -0.46 -1.28
C PRO A 27 -17.00 -0.86 -0.73
N ALA A 28 -16.53 -0.21 0.35
CA ALA A 28 -15.28 -0.57 1.02
C ALA A 28 -15.32 -2.02 1.56
N LEU A 29 -16.43 -2.42 2.20
CA LEU A 29 -16.62 -3.79 2.70
C LEU A 29 -16.70 -4.81 1.56
N VAL A 30 -17.47 -4.51 0.51
CA VAL A 30 -17.60 -5.39 -0.66
C VAL A 30 -16.25 -5.56 -1.35
N SER A 31 -15.49 -4.48 -1.51
CA SER A 31 -14.18 -4.52 -2.15
C SER A 31 -13.16 -5.29 -1.29
N GLY A 32 -13.18 -5.11 0.03
CA GLY A 32 -12.35 -5.90 0.95
C GLY A 32 -12.64 -7.41 0.88
N LEU A 33 -13.91 -7.81 0.79
CA LEU A 33 -14.28 -9.21 0.58
C LEU A 33 -13.79 -9.74 -0.78
N MET A 34 -13.85 -8.89 -1.82
CA MET A 34 -13.42 -9.23 -3.17
C MET A 34 -11.89 -9.42 -3.27
N VAL A 35 -11.09 -8.67 -2.50
CA VAL A 35 -9.62 -8.86 -2.39
C VAL A 35 -9.28 -10.31 -2.02
N VAL A 36 -9.97 -10.85 -1.01
CA VAL A 36 -9.68 -12.19 -0.47
C VAL A 36 -10.22 -13.29 -1.38
N ARG A 37 -11.33 -13.04 -2.10
CA ARG A 37 -11.95 -14.04 -3.00
C ARG A 37 -11.35 -14.07 -4.41
N ALA A 38 -10.63 -13.05 -4.83
CA ALA A 38 -10.13 -12.94 -6.20
C ALA A 38 -9.06 -14.00 -6.50
N LYS A 39 -9.31 -14.86 -7.49
CA LYS A 39 -8.35 -15.88 -7.96
C LYS A 39 -7.21 -15.28 -8.79
N ASN A 40 -7.50 -14.22 -9.54
CA ASN A 40 -6.47 -13.53 -10.32
C ASN A 40 -5.74 -12.52 -9.41
N PRO A 41 -4.42 -12.66 -9.21
CA PRO A 41 -3.66 -11.79 -8.32
C PRO A 41 -3.68 -10.32 -8.74
N VAL A 42 -3.78 -10.03 -10.05
CA VAL A 42 -3.91 -8.64 -10.54
C VAL A 42 -5.20 -8.00 -10.02
N HIS A 43 -6.32 -8.74 -10.02
CA HIS A 43 -7.58 -8.24 -9.47
C HIS A 43 -7.53 -8.12 -7.95
N SER A 44 -6.93 -9.10 -7.25
CA SER A 44 -6.76 -9.05 -5.80
C SER A 44 -6.01 -7.78 -5.36
N VAL A 45 -4.96 -7.38 -6.09
CA VAL A 45 -4.18 -6.15 -5.80
C VAL A 45 -4.86 -4.86 -6.26
N SER A 46 -5.82 -4.90 -7.19
CA SER A 46 -6.55 -3.69 -7.62
C SER A 46 -7.73 -3.34 -6.73
N PHE A 47 -8.37 -4.31 -6.07
CA PHE A 47 -9.51 -4.08 -5.17
C PHE A 47 -9.24 -3.25 -3.89
N PRO A 48 -8.03 -3.11 -3.35
CA PRO A 48 -7.72 -2.16 -2.28
C PRO A 48 -7.80 -0.69 -2.72
N ILE A 49 -7.66 -0.38 -4.01
CA ILE A 49 -7.69 1.01 -4.52
C ILE A 49 -9.04 1.69 -4.22
N PRO A 50 -10.21 1.08 -4.56
CA PRO A 50 -11.51 1.57 -4.11
C PRO A 50 -11.64 1.72 -2.59
N VAL A 51 -11.13 0.74 -1.81
CA VAL A 51 -11.20 0.78 -0.34
C VAL A 51 -10.49 2.01 0.23
N PHE A 52 -9.28 2.31 -0.26
CA PHE A 52 -8.53 3.49 0.19
C PHE A 52 -9.21 4.80 -0.23
N ARG A 53 -9.83 4.84 -1.42
CA ARG A 53 -10.61 6.01 -1.86
C ARG A 53 -11.81 6.26 -0.95
N ASP A 54 -12.59 5.22 -0.67
CA ASP A 54 -13.78 5.33 0.18
C ASP A 54 -13.41 5.63 1.65
N THR A 55 -12.28 5.11 2.13
CA THR A 55 -11.70 5.44 3.45
C THR A 55 -11.25 6.90 3.53
N ALA A 56 -10.63 7.44 2.48
CA ALA A 56 -10.28 8.86 2.41
C ALA A 56 -11.53 9.75 2.40
N GLY A 57 -12.60 9.33 1.71
CA GLY A 57 -13.92 9.95 1.79
C GLY A 57 -14.47 9.96 3.22
N LEU A 58 -14.41 8.83 3.93
CA LEU A 58 -14.82 8.72 5.33
C LEU A 58 -14.02 9.68 6.25
N LEU A 59 -12.70 9.76 6.07
CA LEU A 59 -11.83 10.69 6.82
C LEU A 59 -12.20 12.16 6.58
N LEU A 60 -12.55 12.51 5.34
CA LEU A 60 -13.00 13.86 4.98
C LEU A 60 -14.36 14.20 5.63
N LEU A 61 -15.28 13.24 5.67
CA LEU A 61 -16.56 13.41 6.38
C LEU A 61 -16.39 13.54 7.91
N LEU A 62 -15.35 12.92 8.47
CA LEU A 62 -14.98 13.02 9.88
C LEU A 62 -14.33 14.38 10.22
N GLY A 63 -13.98 15.18 9.21
CA GLY A 63 -13.33 16.49 9.36
C GLY A 63 -11.81 16.41 9.53
N LEU A 64 -11.18 15.30 9.14
CA LEU A 64 -9.71 15.14 9.15
C LEU A 64 -9.14 15.43 7.75
N ASP A 65 -9.14 16.71 7.37
CA ASP A 65 -8.78 17.13 6.01
C ASP A 65 -7.35 16.73 5.62
N PHE A 66 -6.37 16.93 6.51
CA PHE A 66 -4.98 16.56 6.25
C PHE A 66 -4.81 15.05 6.03
N SER A 67 -5.40 14.25 6.93
CA SER A 67 -5.33 12.78 6.83
C SER A 67 -6.04 12.28 5.58
N ALA A 68 -7.16 12.89 5.19
CA ALA A 68 -7.90 12.51 3.99
C ALA A 68 -7.10 12.76 2.70
N MET A 69 -6.24 13.78 2.66
CA MET A 69 -5.41 14.07 1.49
C MET A 69 -4.16 13.19 1.42
N ILE A 70 -3.50 12.92 2.55
CA ILE A 70 -2.27 12.09 2.55
C ILE A 70 -2.58 10.59 2.36
N PHE A 71 -3.77 10.14 2.78
CA PHE A 71 -4.13 8.72 2.75
C PHE A 71 -4.12 8.13 1.32
N PRO A 72 -4.80 8.71 0.31
CA PRO A 72 -4.69 8.26 -1.08
C PRO A 72 -3.29 8.41 -1.67
N VAL A 73 -2.57 9.49 -1.34
CA VAL A 73 -1.24 9.77 -1.90
C VAL A 73 -0.26 8.64 -1.55
N VAL A 74 -0.24 8.19 -0.30
CA VAL A 74 0.67 7.14 0.16
C VAL A 74 0.14 5.74 -0.19
N HIS A 75 -1.14 5.47 0.07
CA HIS A 75 -1.69 4.12 -0.09
C HIS A 75 -1.99 3.76 -1.54
N ILE A 76 -2.64 4.66 -2.30
CA ILE A 76 -2.93 4.41 -3.72
C ILE A 76 -1.69 4.74 -4.56
N GLY A 77 -1.11 5.92 -4.34
CA GLY A 77 -0.01 6.43 -5.17
C GLY A 77 1.28 5.63 -5.05
N ALA A 78 1.78 5.41 -3.83
CA ALA A 78 3.04 4.72 -3.61
C ALA A 78 2.84 3.19 -3.47
N ILE A 79 2.03 2.76 -2.50
CA ILE A 79 1.99 1.34 -2.10
C ILE A 79 1.24 0.49 -3.12
N ALA A 80 -0.02 0.79 -3.42
CA ALA A 80 -0.86 -0.04 -4.29
C ALA A 80 -0.31 -0.13 -5.72
N VAL A 81 0.18 0.98 -6.29
CA VAL A 81 0.80 1.00 -7.63
C VAL A 81 2.12 0.21 -7.64
N SER A 82 2.94 0.28 -6.59
CA SER A 82 4.15 -0.55 -6.48
C SER A 82 3.80 -2.04 -6.46
N PHE A 83 2.75 -2.43 -5.73
CA PHE A 83 2.25 -3.81 -5.74
C PHE A 83 1.71 -4.20 -7.12
N LEU A 84 0.97 -3.33 -7.80
CA LEU A 84 0.46 -3.61 -9.15
C LEU A 84 1.59 -3.86 -10.14
N PHE A 85 2.67 -3.07 -10.07
CA PHE A 85 3.86 -3.26 -10.89
C PHE A 85 4.52 -4.63 -10.62
N VAL A 86 4.73 -4.97 -9.35
CA VAL A 86 5.35 -6.25 -8.95
C VAL A 86 4.51 -7.44 -9.41
N VAL A 87 3.20 -7.41 -9.19
CA VAL A 87 2.30 -8.52 -9.55
C VAL A 87 2.18 -8.68 -11.06
N MET A 88 2.20 -7.60 -11.84
CA MET A 88 2.14 -7.69 -13.30
C MET A 88 3.44 -8.21 -13.91
N MET A 89 4.59 -7.88 -13.32
CA MET A 89 5.90 -8.41 -13.76
C MET A 89 6.06 -9.89 -13.41
N PHE A 90 5.46 -10.35 -12.31
CA PHE A 90 5.55 -11.73 -11.85
C PHE A 90 4.48 -12.60 -12.53
N ASN A 91 4.91 -13.60 -13.30
CA ASN A 91 3.99 -14.56 -13.91
C ASN A 91 3.52 -15.60 -12.87
N ILE A 92 2.46 -15.25 -12.13
CA ILE A 92 1.85 -16.14 -11.14
C ILE A 92 1.01 -17.18 -11.89
N GLN A 93 1.39 -18.45 -11.77
CA GLN A 93 0.54 -19.55 -12.22
C GLN A 93 -0.66 -19.64 -11.27
N ILE A 94 -1.87 -19.58 -11.83
CA ILE A 94 -3.10 -19.74 -11.06
C ILE A 94 -3.13 -21.19 -10.59
N ALA A 95 -2.68 -21.42 -9.36
CA ALA A 95 -2.80 -22.73 -8.74
C ALA A 95 -4.29 -23.06 -8.62
N GLU A 96 -4.70 -24.20 -9.17
CA GLU A 96 -6.01 -24.76 -8.88
C GLU A 96 -6.14 -24.89 -7.37
N ILE A 97 -7.33 -24.56 -6.86
CA ILE A 97 -7.60 -24.49 -5.44
C ILE A 97 -7.32 -25.88 -4.86
N HIS A 98 -6.20 -26.03 -4.16
CA HIS A 98 -5.87 -27.29 -3.50
C HIS A 98 -7.01 -27.65 -2.55
N GLU A 99 -7.44 -28.91 -2.53
CA GLU A 99 -8.48 -29.40 -1.60
C GLU A 99 -8.14 -29.07 -0.13
N GLU A 100 -6.85 -28.92 0.17
CA GLU A 100 -6.33 -28.46 1.46
C GLU A 100 -6.86 -27.07 1.85
N VAL A 101 -6.95 -26.10 0.93
CA VAL A 101 -7.47 -24.74 1.21
C VAL A 101 -8.96 -24.79 1.57
N LEU A 102 -9.73 -25.62 0.86
CA LEU A 102 -11.16 -25.82 1.15
C LEU A 102 -11.38 -26.45 2.53
N ARG A 103 -10.44 -27.28 3.00
CA ARG A 103 -10.49 -27.89 4.33
C ARG A 103 -10.26 -26.91 5.48
N TYR A 104 -9.49 -25.84 5.26
CA TYR A 104 -9.25 -24.79 6.27
C TYR A 104 -10.25 -23.62 6.23
N LEU A 105 -11.04 -23.50 5.16
CA LEU A 105 -12.12 -22.51 5.02
C LEU A 105 -13.14 -22.52 6.18
N PRO A 106 -13.67 -23.67 6.66
CA PRO A 106 -14.61 -23.66 7.79
C PRO A 106 -13.97 -23.16 9.09
N VAL A 107 -12.67 -23.39 9.30
CA VAL A 107 -11.97 -22.93 10.50
C VAL A 107 -11.85 -21.41 10.51
N SER A 108 -11.45 -20.80 9.39
CA SER A 108 -11.41 -19.33 9.27
C SER A 108 -12.80 -18.70 9.34
N GLY A 109 -13.83 -19.41 8.84
CA GLY A 109 -15.23 -19.02 8.98
C GLY A 109 -15.69 -18.95 10.44
N ILE A 110 -15.38 -19.97 11.26
CA ILE A 110 -15.73 -19.98 12.68
C ILE A 110 -15.01 -18.85 13.42
N ILE A 111 -13.71 -18.66 13.19
CA ILE A 111 -12.93 -17.59 13.83
C ILE A 111 -13.49 -16.21 13.43
N GLY A 112 -13.79 -16.00 12.15
CA GLY A 112 -14.40 -14.77 11.67
C GLY A 112 -15.78 -14.51 12.28
N LEU A 113 -16.59 -15.56 12.47
CA LEU A 113 -17.90 -15.46 13.09
C LEU A 113 -17.81 -15.10 14.58
N ILE A 114 -16.83 -15.67 15.31
CA ILE A 114 -16.56 -15.31 16.71
C ILE A 114 -16.18 -13.83 16.82
N LEU A 115 -15.27 -13.34 15.96
CA LEU A 115 -14.89 -11.92 15.96
C LEU A 115 -16.06 -11.01 15.58
N TRP A 116 -16.90 -11.44 14.63
CA TRP A 116 -18.09 -10.69 14.24
C TRP A 116 -19.13 -10.63 15.36
N TRP A 117 -19.30 -11.74 16.10
CA TRP A 117 -20.14 -11.81 17.29
C TRP A 117 -19.62 -10.90 18.41
N GLU A 118 -18.30 -10.87 18.62
CA GLU A 118 -17.67 -9.98 19.62
C GLU A 118 -17.91 -8.50 19.28
N MET A 119 -17.76 -8.12 18.01
CA MET A 119 -18.10 -6.76 17.56
C MET A 119 -19.58 -6.44 17.80
N PHE A 120 -20.49 -7.37 17.52
CA PHE A 120 -21.92 -7.18 17.76
C PHE A 120 -22.23 -6.99 19.26
N PHE A 121 -21.62 -7.78 20.14
CA PHE A 121 -21.82 -7.67 21.58
C PHE A 121 -21.33 -6.32 22.15
N ILE A 122 -20.22 -5.79 21.63
CA ILE A 122 -19.72 -4.45 22.01
C ILE A 122 -20.72 -3.36 21.56
N LEU A 123 -21.36 -3.53 20.40
CA LEU A 123 -22.33 -2.59 19.84
C LEU A 123 -23.69 -2.59 20.55
N ASP A 124 -24.14 -3.75 21.04
CA ASP A 124 -25.42 -3.93 21.73
C ASP A 124 -25.39 -3.45 23.20
N ASN A 125 -24.20 -3.21 23.74
CA ASN A 125 -24.06 -2.71 25.11
C ASN A 125 -24.64 -1.29 25.23
N GLU A 126 -25.55 -1.09 26.20
CA GLU A 126 -26.29 0.18 26.41
C GLU A 126 -25.41 1.41 26.68
N THR A 127 -24.10 1.21 26.82
CA THR A 127 -23.08 2.25 26.87
C THR A 127 -23.00 3.12 25.62
N ILE A 128 -23.46 2.62 24.46
CA ILE A 128 -23.51 3.41 23.23
C ILE A 128 -24.90 4.05 23.15
N PRO A 129 -25.02 5.39 23.20
CA PRO A 129 -26.31 6.05 23.05
C PRO A 129 -26.83 5.80 21.64
N LEU A 130 -27.65 4.77 21.48
CA LEU A 130 -28.34 4.44 20.25
C LEU A 130 -29.20 5.65 19.83
N LEU A 131 -29.38 5.82 18.52
CA LEU A 131 -29.96 6.99 17.83
C LEU A 131 -31.14 7.74 18.50
N PRO A 132 -32.10 7.14 19.24
CA PRO A 132 -33.20 7.91 19.85
C PRO A 132 -32.78 8.99 20.85
N THR A 133 -31.69 8.79 21.60
CA THR A 133 -31.26 9.76 22.64
C THR A 133 -30.60 11.00 22.03
N HIS A 134 -29.82 10.81 20.95
CA HIS A 134 -29.09 11.91 20.30
C HIS A 134 -30.02 12.94 19.63
N ARG A 135 -31.20 12.52 19.14
CA ARG A 135 -32.16 13.43 18.48
C ARG A 135 -32.71 14.50 19.41
N LYS A 136 -32.76 14.25 20.73
CA LYS A 136 -33.26 15.22 21.73
C LYS A 136 -32.15 16.13 22.29
N THR A 137 -30.89 15.73 22.16
CA THR A 137 -29.74 16.47 22.73
C THR A 137 -28.96 17.28 21.69
N THR A 138 -29.19 17.10 20.38
CA THR A 138 -28.53 17.92 19.34
C THR A 138 -28.77 19.43 19.55
N SER A 139 -29.94 19.83 20.06
CA SER A 139 -30.25 21.23 20.38
C SER A 139 -29.62 21.75 21.69
N LEU A 140 -29.09 20.87 22.54
CA LEU A 140 -28.41 21.20 23.81
C LEU A 140 -26.89 21.32 23.66
N ARG A 141 -26.38 21.47 22.43
CA ARG A 141 -24.94 21.59 22.19
C ARG A 141 -24.45 22.99 22.56
N TYR A 142 -23.89 23.12 23.76
CA TYR A 142 -23.16 24.32 24.16
C TYR A 142 -21.87 24.44 23.33
N THR A 143 -21.73 25.54 22.59
CA THR A 143 -20.53 25.80 21.78
C THR A 143 -19.75 26.95 22.40
N VAL A 144 -18.52 26.68 22.84
CA VAL A 144 -17.64 27.71 23.39
C VAL A 144 -17.07 28.54 22.23
N HIS A 145 -17.56 29.76 22.05
CA HIS A 145 -17.12 30.65 20.97
C HIS A 145 -15.71 31.22 21.19
N ALA A 146 -15.26 31.33 22.45
CA ALA A 146 -13.92 31.81 22.80
C ALA A 146 -12.79 30.96 22.19
N GLY A 147 -12.96 29.64 22.12
CA GLY A 147 -11.99 28.73 21.52
C GLY A 147 -11.97 28.73 19.98
N LYS A 148 -12.92 29.42 19.33
CA LYS A 148 -13.05 29.46 17.87
C LYS A 148 -12.53 30.76 17.24
N VAL A 149 -12.08 31.72 18.05
CA VAL A 149 -11.54 33.02 17.59
C VAL A 149 -10.26 32.84 16.78
N ARG A 150 -9.48 31.79 17.08
CA ARG A 150 -8.34 31.35 16.28
C ARG A 150 -8.50 29.86 15.98
N SER A 151 -9.02 29.53 14.81
CA SER A 151 -9.10 28.14 14.34
C SER A 151 -7.75 27.68 13.82
N TRP A 152 -7.19 26.67 14.49
CA TRP A 152 -5.99 25.99 14.01
C TRP A 152 -6.40 24.92 13.01
N THR A 153 -5.66 24.82 11.90
CA THR A 153 -5.90 23.73 10.96
C THR A 153 -5.40 22.40 11.55
N ASN A 154 -5.97 21.28 11.08
CA ASN A 154 -5.52 19.95 11.49
C ASN A 154 -4.02 19.74 11.25
N LEU A 155 -3.50 20.26 10.11
CA LEU A 155 -2.09 20.17 9.75
C LEU A 155 -1.21 21.02 10.67
N GLU A 156 -1.62 22.25 10.97
CA GLU A 156 -0.86 23.15 11.85
C GLU A 156 -0.75 22.59 13.27
N THR A 157 -1.86 22.07 13.81
CA THR A 157 -1.89 21.46 15.14
C THR A 157 -1.01 20.21 15.20
N LEU A 158 -1.13 19.34 14.19
CA LEU A 158 -0.32 18.13 14.10
C LEU A 158 1.17 18.45 13.97
N GLY A 159 1.53 19.41 13.11
CA GLY A 159 2.91 19.85 12.93
C GLY A 159 3.51 20.42 14.22
N ASN A 160 2.78 21.29 14.91
CA ASN A 160 3.25 21.85 16.18
C ASN A 160 3.52 20.76 17.23
N LEU A 161 2.61 19.78 17.34
CA LEU A 161 2.74 18.71 18.31
C LEU A 161 3.90 17.75 17.95
N LEU A 162 4.00 17.37 16.66
CA LEU A 162 4.97 16.40 16.17
C LEU A 162 6.40 16.93 16.23
N TYR A 163 6.64 18.17 15.82
CA TYR A 163 7.98 18.74 15.77
C TYR A 163 8.47 19.29 17.12
N THR A 164 7.57 19.77 17.98
CA THR A 164 7.96 20.36 19.27
C THR A 164 8.06 19.31 20.38
N TYR A 165 7.02 18.47 20.54
CA TYR A 165 6.91 17.56 21.68
C TYR A 165 7.30 16.12 21.33
N TYR A 166 6.92 15.63 20.15
CA TYR A 166 7.14 14.24 19.73
C TYR A 166 8.25 14.08 18.68
N SER A 167 9.27 14.94 18.71
CA SER A 167 10.35 14.94 17.72
C SER A 167 11.10 13.60 17.64
N VAL A 168 11.29 12.91 18.77
CA VAL A 168 11.90 11.58 18.83
C VAL A 168 11.07 10.53 18.08
N TRP A 169 9.74 10.56 18.24
CA TRP A 169 8.82 9.67 17.53
C TRP A 169 8.73 9.98 16.04
N PHE A 170 9.08 11.19 15.62
CA PHE A 170 9.26 11.53 14.21
C PHE A 170 10.62 11.05 13.66
N LEU A 171 11.65 11.04 14.50
CA LEU A 171 12.99 10.57 14.13
C LEU A 171 13.05 9.05 13.90
N VAL A 172 12.27 8.27 14.64
CA VAL A 172 12.25 6.80 14.47
C VAL A 172 11.77 6.39 13.06
N PRO A 173 10.64 6.90 12.53
CA PRO A 173 10.21 6.70 11.15
C PRO A 173 11.22 7.17 10.10
N SER A 174 11.95 8.27 10.33
CA SER A 174 12.97 8.72 9.38
C SER A 174 14.13 7.72 9.27
N LEU A 175 14.53 7.12 10.38
CA LEU A 175 15.51 6.03 10.40
C LEU A 175 14.95 4.75 9.76
N ILE A 176 13.67 4.43 9.99
CA ILE A 176 13.01 3.27 9.33
C ILE A 176 13.00 3.46 7.80
N LEU A 177 12.70 4.66 7.30
CA LEU A 177 12.75 4.97 5.86
C LEU A 177 14.18 4.84 5.30
N LEU A 178 15.20 5.29 6.05
CA LEU A 178 16.60 5.11 5.68
C LEU A 178 16.96 3.62 5.57
N VAL A 179 16.57 2.83 6.57
CA VAL A 179 16.80 1.38 6.59
C VAL A 179 16.05 0.69 5.45
N ALA A 180 14.82 1.10 5.15
CA ALA A 180 14.06 0.56 4.02
C ALA A 180 14.75 0.80 2.67
N MET A 181 15.31 2.00 2.46
CA MET A 181 16.07 2.33 1.25
C MET A 181 17.35 1.48 1.14
N ILE A 182 18.13 1.40 2.22
CA ILE A 182 19.35 0.57 2.25
C ILE A 182 19.00 -0.90 2.04
N GLY A 183 17.93 -1.39 2.68
CA GLY A 183 17.44 -2.76 2.55
C GLY A 183 17.06 -3.12 1.11
N ALA A 184 16.30 -2.25 0.43
CA ALA A 184 15.94 -2.43 -0.97
C ALA A 184 17.18 -2.47 -1.89
N ILE A 185 18.17 -1.59 -1.68
CA ILE A 185 19.40 -1.55 -2.46
C ILE A 185 20.22 -2.83 -2.23
N VAL A 186 20.46 -3.22 -0.98
CA VAL A 186 21.27 -4.41 -0.65
C VAL A 186 20.61 -5.69 -1.18
N LEU A 187 19.28 -5.79 -1.11
CA LEU A 187 18.54 -6.95 -1.61
C LEU A 187 18.59 -7.08 -3.13
N THR A 188 18.58 -5.97 -3.86
CA THR A 188 18.61 -5.95 -5.33
C THR A 188 20.02 -5.95 -5.91
N MET A 189 21.05 -5.66 -5.11
CA MET A 189 22.46 -5.63 -5.54
C MET A 189 22.99 -7.05 -5.79
N HIS A 190 22.58 -7.65 -6.90
CA HIS A 190 23.07 -8.95 -7.35
C HIS A 190 24.40 -8.77 -8.10
N ARG A 191 25.52 -9.17 -7.47
CA ARG A 191 26.82 -9.21 -8.14
C ARG A 191 26.90 -10.43 -9.05
N THR A 192 26.75 -10.22 -10.35
CA THR A 192 26.96 -11.26 -11.37
C THR A 192 28.46 -11.57 -11.50
N THR A 193 28.93 -12.60 -10.78
CA THR A 193 30.34 -13.05 -10.81
C THR A 193 30.75 -13.76 -12.11
N LYS A 194 29.79 -14.11 -12.97
CA LYS A 194 30.03 -14.79 -14.27
C LYS A 194 29.63 -13.96 -15.49
N ALA A 195 29.64 -12.64 -15.43
CA ALA A 195 29.70 -11.87 -16.67
C ALA A 195 31.07 -12.14 -17.32
N LYS A 196 31.13 -12.70 -18.54
CA LYS A 196 32.35 -12.73 -19.37
C LYS A 196 32.73 -11.27 -19.68
N ARG A 197 33.37 -10.60 -18.73
CA ARG A 197 33.90 -9.26 -18.93
C ARG A 197 35.09 -9.40 -19.86
N GLN A 198 34.94 -8.91 -21.08
CA GLN A 198 36.05 -8.80 -22.00
C GLN A 198 36.95 -7.68 -21.48
N ASP A 199 38.11 -8.07 -20.94
CA ASP A 199 39.15 -7.13 -20.58
C ASP A 199 39.78 -6.61 -21.88
N VAL A 200 39.44 -5.37 -22.25
CA VAL A 200 39.88 -4.72 -23.49
C VAL A 200 41.41 -4.55 -23.49
N PHE A 201 42.01 -4.30 -22.32
CA PHE A 201 43.45 -4.17 -22.19
C PHE A 201 44.15 -5.50 -22.43
N ARG A 202 43.61 -6.60 -21.87
CA ARG A 202 44.12 -7.94 -22.14
C ARG A 202 43.93 -8.38 -23.57
N ARG A 203 42.88 -7.91 -24.27
CA ARG A 203 42.66 -8.19 -25.71
C ARG A 203 43.61 -7.39 -26.61
N ASN A 204 43.91 -6.14 -26.26
CA ASN A 204 44.82 -5.27 -27.02
C ASN A 204 46.30 -5.59 -26.79
N ALA A 205 46.65 -6.14 -25.62
CA ALA A 205 48.01 -6.60 -25.33
C ALA A 205 48.37 -7.94 -26.01
N LEU A 206 47.40 -8.63 -26.62
CA LEU A 206 47.68 -9.82 -27.42
C LEU A 206 48.27 -9.40 -28.76
N ASP A 207 49.53 -9.77 -28.99
CA ASP A 207 50.20 -9.60 -30.26
C ASP A 207 49.42 -10.28 -31.40
N SER A 208 49.19 -9.54 -32.50
CA SER A 208 48.39 -9.96 -33.65
C SER A 208 48.87 -11.29 -34.23
N ARG A 209 50.18 -11.58 -34.18
CA ARG A 209 50.76 -12.84 -34.66
C ARG A 209 50.27 -14.07 -33.88
N ARG A 210 50.10 -13.97 -32.56
CA ARG A 210 49.59 -15.08 -31.73
C ARG A 210 48.11 -15.37 -32.00
N THR A 211 47.35 -14.35 -32.38
CA THR A 211 45.92 -14.51 -32.74
C THR A 211 45.76 -15.20 -34.08
N ILE A 212 46.63 -14.90 -35.06
CA ILE A 212 46.65 -15.57 -36.37
C ILE A 212 47.09 -17.03 -36.21
N MET A 213 48.17 -17.31 -35.46
CA MET A 213 48.61 -18.70 -35.20
C MET A 213 47.51 -19.53 -34.54
N ARG A 214 46.81 -19.01 -33.52
CA ARG A 214 45.71 -19.75 -32.89
C ARG A 214 44.59 -20.10 -33.88
N ARG A 215 44.20 -19.18 -34.78
CA ARG A 215 43.21 -19.48 -35.82
C ARG A 215 43.69 -20.56 -36.78
N THR A 216 44.96 -20.52 -37.19
CA THR A 216 45.53 -21.52 -38.10
C THR A 216 45.64 -22.89 -37.43
N THR A 217 46.07 -22.94 -36.16
CA THR A 217 46.13 -24.18 -35.38
C THR A 217 44.74 -24.77 -35.13
N ASP A 218 43.75 -23.96 -34.72
CA ASP A 218 42.37 -24.44 -34.51
C ASP A 218 41.72 -24.93 -35.82
N GLN A 219 42.04 -24.32 -36.97
CA GLN A 219 41.58 -24.77 -38.29
C GLN A 219 42.18 -26.12 -38.70
N ILE A 220 43.47 -26.34 -38.44
CA ILE A 220 44.16 -27.60 -38.72
C ILE A 220 43.64 -28.71 -37.80
N ASP A 221 43.46 -28.42 -36.52
CA ASP A 221 42.97 -29.38 -35.53
C ASP A 221 41.51 -29.81 -35.80
N MET A 222 40.69 -28.90 -36.34
CA MET A 222 39.35 -29.20 -36.82
C MET A 222 39.37 -30.08 -38.08
N HIS A 223 40.28 -29.82 -39.02
CA HIS A 223 40.45 -30.66 -40.22
C HIS A 223 40.93 -32.07 -39.88
N LEU A 224 41.84 -32.22 -38.92
CA LEU A 224 42.35 -33.52 -38.48
C LEU A 224 41.28 -34.36 -37.79
N ARG A 225 40.43 -33.74 -36.95
CA ARG A 225 39.28 -34.43 -36.36
C ARG A 225 38.27 -34.94 -37.40
N THR A 226 37.99 -34.17 -38.46
CA THR A 226 37.12 -34.64 -39.56
C THR A 226 37.73 -35.77 -40.40
N THR A 227 39.05 -35.97 -40.38
CA THR A 227 39.71 -37.08 -41.09
C THR A 227 39.89 -38.34 -40.25
N GLU A 228 39.78 -38.25 -38.92
CA GLU A 228 39.82 -39.41 -38.01
C GLU A 228 38.43 -40.05 -37.81
N ASP A 229 37.35 -39.34 -38.14
CA ASP A 229 35.95 -39.80 -38.04
C ASP A 229 35.40 -40.45 -39.35
N LEU A 230 36.27 -40.78 -40.33
CA LEU A 230 35.96 -41.45 -41.61
C LEU A 230 36.73 -42.78 -41.73
#